data_AF-A0A1D2SE17-F1
#
_entry.id   AF-A0A1D2SE17-F1
#
_cell.length_a   1.000
_cell.length_b   1.000
_cell.length_c   1.000
_cell.angle_alpha   90.00
_cell.angle_beta   90.00
_cell.angle_gamma   90.00
#
_symmetry.space_group_name_H-M   'P 1'
#
loop_
_entity.id
_entity.type
_entity.pdbx_description
1 polymer ?
#
loop_
_entity_poly.entity_id
_entity_poly.type
_entity_poly.pdbx_seq_one_letter_code
_entity_poly.pdbx_strand_id
1 'polypeptide(L)'
;MNEPHLMDGMVVMPHDEFETLLERAAERGARHALSDVGLDGPDAANDIRELRNLLDAFNEAKKTAGLTLVKMLVTGLVLVLLAGTIVKIKLFGGPQ
;
A
#
# COMPACT_ATOMS: atom_id res chain seq x y z
N MET A 1 -26.24 33.04 16.77
CA MET A 1 -26.66 31.79 17.42
C MET A 1 -27.85 32.15 18.25
N ASN A 2 -29.02 31.73 17.82
CA ASN A 2 -30.20 31.70 18.66
C ASN A 2 -29.94 30.71 19.80
N GLU A 3 -30.47 30.98 20.98
CA GLU A 3 -30.26 30.11 22.12
C GLU A 3 -31.01 28.78 21.89
N PRO A 4 -30.35 27.61 22.03
CA PRO A 4 -31.05 26.34 21.94
C PRO A 4 -32.08 26.25 23.08
N HIS A 5 -33.31 25.86 22.75
CA HIS A 5 -34.40 25.76 23.71
C HIS A 5 -34.69 24.30 24.05
N LEU A 6 -34.98 24.03 25.32
CA LEU A 6 -35.33 22.69 25.77
C LEU A 6 -36.85 22.51 25.67
N MET A 7 -37.30 21.54 24.87
CA MET A 7 -38.71 21.19 24.71
C MET A 7 -38.88 19.69 24.93
N ASP A 8 -39.62 19.29 25.96
CA ASP A 8 -39.83 17.88 26.35
C ASP A 8 -38.53 17.07 26.53
N GLY A 9 -37.49 17.71 27.09
CA GLY A 9 -36.16 17.10 27.27
C GLY A 9 -35.33 17.00 25.99
N MET A 10 -35.84 17.47 24.85
CA MET A 10 -35.12 17.57 23.59
C MET A 10 -34.54 18.97 23.39
N VAL A 11 -33.35 19.02 22.78
CA VAL A 11 -32.74 20.28 22.34
C VAL A 11 -33.34 20.66 20.98
N VAL A 12 -34.04 21.79 20.93
CA VAL A 12 -34.65 22.34 19.71
C VAL A 12 -33.84 23.55 19.28
N MET A 13 -33.45 23.56 18.01
CA MET A 13 -32.72 24.67 17.40
C MET A 13 -33.07 24.79 15.90
N PRO A 14 -32.79 25.95 15.27
CA PRO A 14 -32.96 26.12 13.84
C PRO A 14 -32.18 25.09 13.01
N HIS A 15 -32.70 24.74 11.84
CA HIS A 15 -32.13 23.69 10.97
C HIS A 15 -30.69 24.03 10.53
N ASP A 16 -30.45 25.28 10.15
CA ASP A 16 -29.13 25.78 9.75
C ASP A 16 -28.10 25.71 10.88
N GLU A 17 -28.53 25.98 12.12
CA GLU A 17 -27.66 25.85 13.29
C GLU A 17 -27.35 24.38 13.61
N PHE A 18 -28.33 23.48 13.42
CA PHE A 18 -28.12 22.04 13.57
C PHE A 18 -27.14 21.49 12.53
N GLU A 19 -27.29 21.84 11.26
CA GLU A 19 -26.35 21.47 10.20
C GLU A 19 -24.93 21.96 10.50
N THR A 20 -24.79 23.22 10.94
CA THR A 20 -23.51 23.79 11.34
C THR A 20 -22.88 23.02 12.52
N LEU A 21 -23.70 22.60 13.49
CA LEU A 21 -23.24 21.80 14.62
C LEU A 21 -22.72 20.43 14.15
N LEU A 22 -23.46 19.76 13.27
CA LEU A 22 -23.07 18.48 12.69
C LEU A 22 -21.76 18.59 11.91
N GLU A 23 -21.63 19.62 11.06
CA GLU A 23 -20.41 19.85 10.28
C GLU A 23 -19.19 20.05 11.18
N ARG A 24 -19.31 20.86 12.24
CA ARG A 24 -18.23 21.07 13.22
C ARG A 24 -17.91 19.81 14.01
N ALA A 25 -18.90 19.01 14.37
CA ALA A 25 -18.69 17.74 15.06
C ALA A 25 -17.94 16.76 14.16
N ALA A 26 -18.33 16.66 12.88
CA ALA A 26 -17.66 15.84 11.89
C ALA A 26 -16.23 16.31 11.62
N GLU A 27 -16.01 17.63 11.44
CA GLU A 27 -14.69 18.21 11.23
C GLU A 27 -13.76 17.96 12.42
N ARG A 28 -14.24 18.14 13.66
CA ARG A 28 -13.46 17.84 14.87
C ARG A 28 -13.15 16.35 14.99
N GLY A 29 -14.12 15.49 14.71
CA GLY A 29 -13.92 14.04 14.70
C GLY A 29 -12.88 13.62 13.68
N ALA A 30 -12.96 14.15 12.46
CA ALA A 30 -11.99 13.88 11.40
C ALA A 30 -10.58 14.39 11.76
N ARG A 31 -10.46 15.62 12.29
CA ARG A 31 -9.17 16.16 12.75
C ARG A 31 -8.58 15.32 13.89
N HIS A 32 -9.41 14.89 14.84
CA HIS A 32 -8.94 14.06 15.94
C HIS A 32 -8.44 12.70 15.44
N ALA A 33 -9.23 12.03 14.57
CA ALA A 33 -8.82 10.77 13.96
C ALA A 33 -7.53 10.89 13.14
N LEU A 34 -7.34 11.99 12.41
CA LEU A 34 -6.08 12.27 11.68
C LEU A 34 -4.92 12.49 12.65
N SER A 35 -5.12 13.22 13.74
CA SER A 35 -4.08 13.46 14.75
C SER A 35 -3.67 12.17 15.47
N ASP A 36 -4.63 11.29 15.80
CA ASP A 36 -4.35 9.99 16.44
C ASP A 36 -3.46 9.08 15.59
N VAL A 37 -3.49 9.23 14.26
CA VAL A 37 -2.61 8.51 13.33
C VAL A 37 -1.40 9.34 12.86
N GLY A 38 -1.18 10.54 13.43
CA GLY A 38 -0.06 11.42 13.11
C GLY A 38 -0.15 12.12 11.76
N LEU A 39 -1.36 12.27 11.20
CA LEU A 39 -1.66 12.89 9.90
C LEU A 39 -2.29 14.28 10.03
N ASP A 40 -2.09 14.97 11.14
CA ASP A 40 -2.57 16.34 11.40
C ASP A 40 -1.61 17.45 10.94
N GLY A 41 -0.39 17.08 10.52
CA GLY A 41 0.61 18.01 9.98
C GLY A 41 0.29 18.52 8.57
N PRO A 42 0.77 19.72 8.19
CA PRO A 42 0.54 20.31 6.86
C PRO A 42 1.13 19.46 5.72
N ASP A 43 2.18 18.69 5.99
CA ASP A 43 2.87 17.86 5.02
C ASP A 43 2.40 16.39 5.00
N ALA A 44 1.50 15.99 5.91
CA ALA A 44 1.07 14.60 6.07
C ALA A 44 0.52 13.97 4.77
N ALA A 45 -0.23 14.75 3.99
CA ALA A 45 -0.75 14.29 2.70
C ALA A 45 0.36 14.02 1.66
N ASN A 46 1.45 14.80 1.70
CA ASN A 46 2.59 14.63 0.81
C ASN A 46 3.41 13.41 1.23
N ASP A 47 3.67 13.26 2.53
CA ASP A 47 4.42 12.13 3.07
C ASP A 47 3.74 10.79 2.75
N ILE A 48 2.41 10.71 2.95
CA ILE A 48 1.63 9.52 2.57
C ILE A 48 1.74 9.23 1.07
N ARG A 49 1.71 10.27 0.23
CA ARG A 49 1.83 10.13 -1.22
C ARG A 49 3.22 9.63 -1.61
N GLU A 50 4.27 10.11 -0.96
CA GLU A 50 5.64 9.65 -1.17
C GLU A 50 5.81 8.20 -0.74
N LEU A 51 5.33 7.82 0.45
CA LEU A 51 5.36 6.44 0.93
C LEU A 51 4.66 5.47 -0.02
N ARG A 52 3.51 5.87 -0.59
CA ARG A 52 2.83 5.07 -1.62
C ARG A 52 3.69 4.92 -2.86
N ASN A 53 4.28 6.00 -3.35
CA ASN A 53 5.15 5.94 -4.52
C ASN A 53 6.38 5.05 -4.28
N LEU A 54 6.99 5.11 -3.08
CA LEU A 54 8.09 4.24 -2.68
C LEU A 54 7.66 2.78 -2.60
N LEU A 55 6.47 2.50 -2.07
CA LEU A 55 5.93 1.15 -2.00
C LEU A 55 5.65 0.58 -3.40
N ASP A 56 5.12 1.41 -4.31
CA ASP A 56 4.91 1.03 -5.70
C ASP A 56 6.25 0.69 -6.39
N ALA A 57 7.27 1.53 -6.20
CA ALA A 57 8.62 1.28 -6.70
C ALA A 57 9.23 0.00 -6.10
N PHE A 58 9.03 -0.24 -4.80
CA PHE A 58 9.51 -1.46 -4.14
C PHE A 58 8.81 -2.72 -4.66
N ASN A 59 7.50 -2.66 -4.86
CA ASN A 59 6.73 -3.77 -5.44
C ASN A 59 7.20 -4.10 -6.85
N GLU A 60 7.47 -3.07 -7.66
CA GLU A 60 8.03 -3.23 -9.00
C GLU A 60 9.44 -3.85 -8.97
N ALA A 61 10.30 -3.38 -8.07
CA ALA A 61 11.64 -3.94 -7.86
C ALA A 61 11.57 -5.41 -7.43
N LYS A 62 10.69 -5.76 -6.49
CA LYS A 62 10.47 -7.14 -6.03
C LYS A 62 10.02 -8.06 -7.16
N LYS A 63 9.09 -7.59 -8.01
CA LYS A 63 8.63 -8.35 -9.19
C LYS A 63 9.77 -8.60 -10.17
N THR A 64 10.58 -7.58 -10.43
CA THR A 64 11.74 -7.67 -11.34
C THR A 64 12.82 -8.60 -10.79
N ALA A 65 13.13 -8.50 -9.49
CA ALA A 65 14.08 -9.38 -8.82
C ALA A 65 13.61 -10.85 -8.86
N GLY A 66 12.32 -11.10 -8.58
CA GLY A 66 11.73 -12.44 -8.68
C GLY A 66 11.81 -13.04 -10.08
N LEU A 67 11.48 -12.25 -11.11
CA LEU A 67 11.62 -12.68 -12.51
C LEU A 67 13.07 -13.01 -12.85
N THR A 68 14.01 -12.18 -12.41
CA THR A 68 15.44 -12.38 -12.65
C THR A 68 15.95 -13.64 -11.97
N LEU A 69 15.52 -13.89 -10.72
CA LEU A 69 15.86 -15.10 -9.98
C LEU A 69 15.35 -16.36 -10.69
N VAL A 70 14.07 -16.37 -11.10
CA VAL A 70 13.50 -17.50 -11.85
C VAL A 70 14.24 -17.70 -13.17
N LYS A 71 14.55 -16.61 -13.89
CA LYS A 71 15.32 -16.69 -15.14
C LYS A 71 16.69 -17.30 -14.91
N MET A 72 17.44 -16.86 -13.89
CA MET A 72 18.74 -17.44 -13.54
C MET A 72 18.64 -18.91 -13.18
N LEU A 73 17.63 -19.32 -12.41
CA LEU A 73 17.40 -20.73 -12.07
C LEU A 73 17.15 -21.58 -13.31
N VAL A 74 16.27 -21.13 -14.21
CA VAL A 74 15.97 -21.84 -15.46
C VAL A 74 17.21 -21.91 -16.34
N THR A 75 17.93 -20.80 -16.53
CA THR A 75 19.17 -20.78 -17.32
C THR A 75 20.23 -21.70 -16.72
N GLY A 76 20.40 -21.71 -15.39
CA GLY A 76 21.31 -22.61 -14.71
C GLY A 76 20.93 -24.08 -14.90
N LEU A 77 19.65 -24.41 -14.75
CA LEU A 77 19.16 -25.77 -14.96
C LEU A 77 19.41 -26.25 -16.40
N VAL A 78 19.13 -25.41 -17.39
CA VAL A 78 19.40 -25.72 -18.80
C VAL A 78 20.90 -25.97 -19.02
N LEU A 79 21.78 -25.13 -18.49
CA LEU A 79 23.23 -25.31 -18.61
C LEU A 79 23.71 -26.61 -17.97
N VAL A 80 23.19 -26.96 -16.79
CA VAL A 80 23.50 -28.24 -16.12
C VAL A 80 23.06 -29.43 -16.97
N LEU A 81 21.86 -29.37 -17.57
CA LEU A 81 21.36 -30.42 -18.46
C LEU A 81 22.24 -30.56 -19.72
N LEU A 82 22.62 -29.46 -20.38
CA LEU A 82 23.54 -29.49 -21.52
C LEU A 82 24.92 -30.05 -21.15
N ALA A 83 25.49 -29.64 -20.02
CA ALA A 83 26.76 -30.18 -19.55
C ALA A 83 26.66 -31.69 -19.27
N GLY A 84 25.56 -32.12 -18.64
CA GLY A 84 25.30 -33.53 -18.36
C GLY A 84 25.18 -34.39 -19.62
N THR A 85 24.51 -33.90 -20.68
CA THR A 85 24.41 -34.64 -21.95
C THR A 85 25.75 -34.74 -22.66
N ILE A 86 26.56 -33.68 -22.67
CA ILE A 86 27.91 -33.69 -23.26
C ILE A 86 28.79 -34.73 -22.56
N VAL A 87 28.80 -34.75 -21.22
CA VAL A 87 29.56 -35.72 -20.43
C VAL A 87 29.09 -37.15 -20.70
N LYS A 88 27.78 -37.39 -20.70
CA LYS A 88 27.21 -38.72 -20.99
C LYS A 88 27.60 -39.20 -22.39
N ILE A 89 27.51 -38.34 -23.42
CA ILE A 89 27.90 -38.71 -24.78
C ILE A 89 29.39 -39.02 -24.87
N LYS A 90 30.26 -38.22 -24.23
CA LYS A 90 31.71 -38.49 -24.20
C LYS A 90 32.06 -39.80 -23.47
N LEU A 91 31.33 -40.12 -22.40
CA LEU A 91 31.60 -41.27 -21.55
C LEU A 91 31.05 -42.59 -22.14
N PHE A 92 29.88 -42.55 -22.77
CA PHE A 92 29.19 -43.75 -23.32
C PHE A 92 29.28 -43.89 -24.84
N GLY A 93 29.74 -42.87 -25.55
CA GLY A 93 29.87 -42.85 -27.01
C GLY A 93 31.32 -42.98 -27.51
N GLY A 94 32.17 -43.73 -26.81
CA GLY A 94 33.52 -44.04 -27.27
C GLY A 94 33.52 -44.71 -28.65
N PRO A 95 34.53 -44.45 -29.51
CA PRO A 95 34.57 -44.95 -30.88
C PRO A 95 34.57 -46.48 -30.87
N GLN A 96 33.50 -47.05 -31.42
CA GLN A 96 33.46 -48.45 -31.87
C GLN A 96 34.01 -48.51 -33.29
#